data_AF-A0A2W5Y2T6-F1
#
_entry.id   AF-A0A2W5Y2T6-F1
#
_cell.length_a   1.000
_cell.length_b   1.000
_cell.length_c   1.000
_cell.angle_alpha   90.00
_cell.angle_beta   90.00
_cell.angle_gamma   90.00
#
_symmetry.space_group_name_H-M   'P 1'
#
loop_
_entity.id
_entity.type
_entity.pdbx_description
1 polymer ?
#
loop_
_entity_poly.entity_id
_entity_poly.type
_entity_poly.pdbx_seq_one_letter_code
_entity_poly.pdbx_strand_id
1 'polypeptide(L)'
;MAPMRTGRRLLVTLSLAGALAGLAFAGLARADNFQSIFQNYIHNQGTLTPCAFSPAALKQARGQIPNDLQQYAPDFLAAIDAALAAQARGDCSRTSGHGAPASTPPAGGSSTPAAGSPSAAHSSKPAPATPAPPLGPGLRNGIDKGIPPVPAHPARSTSTPAALLLLGGLAAVLALLGLGWLLFGRLGWGSRWLTPVRHAWSEAGFRASGAFADFGDWVRLGGR
;
A
#
# COMPACT_ATOMS: atom_id res chain seq x y z
N MET A 1 38.16 -48.38 6.46
CA MET A 1 37.14 -47.82 7.37
C MET A 1 37.39 -46.32 7.48
N ALA A 2 36.51 -45.48 6.94
CA ALA A 2 36.63 -44.02 7.01
C ALA A 2 35.23 -43.37 7.16
N PRO A 3 35.10 -42.29 7.96
CA PRO A 3 33.82 -41.82 8.49
C PRO A 3 33.06 -40.92 7.50
N MET A 4 32.11 -41.47 6.74
CA MET A 4 31.15 -40.70 5.94
C MET A 4 29.87 -40.33 6.73
N ARG A 5 29.98 -39.60 7.85
CA ARG A 5 28.77 -39.15 8.61
C ARG A 5 28.61 -37.64 8.75
N THR A 6 29.55 -36.83 8.28
CA THR A 6 29.57 -35.38 8.53
C THR A 6 28.65 -34.57 7.60
N GLY A 7 28.36 -35.05 6.39
CA GLY A 7 27.57 -34.29 5.41
C GLY A 7 26.08 -34.14 5.73
N ARG A 8 25.49 -35.04 6.52
CA ARG A 8 24.04 -35.07 6.77
C ARG A 8 23.57 -34.02 7.79
N ARG A 9 24.47 -33.50 8.63
CA ARG A 9 24.13 -32.46 9.62
C ARG A 9 24.08 -31.06 8.99
N LEU A 10 24.88 -30.81 7.96
CA LEU A 10 24.98 -29.51 7.29
C LEU A 10 23.75 -29.19 6.43
N LEU A 11 23.08 -30.22 5.90
CA LEU A 11 21.82 -30.06 5.15
C LEU A 11 20.62 -29.70 6.03
N VAL A 12 20.57 -30.17 7.29
CA VAL A 12 19.44 -29.91 8.20
C VAL A 12 19.47 -28.47 8.73
N THR A 13 20.65 -27.93 8.99
CA THR A 13 20.82 -26.53 9.44
C THR A 13 20.46 -25.53 8.35
N LEU A 14 20.73 -25.85 7.08
CA LEU A 14 20.40 -24.97 5.95
C LEU A 14 18.88 -24.88 5.71
N SER A 15 18.14 -25.99 5.88
CA SER A 15 16.67 -25.98 5.76
C SER A 15 15.96 -25.17 6.84
N LEU A 16 16.48 -25.16 8.07
CA LEU A 16 15.90 -24.38 9.16
C LEU A 16 16.15 -22.88 8.99
N ALA A 17 17.34 -22.50 8.50
CA ALA A 17 17.67 -21.11 8.19
C ALA A 17 16.81 -20.55 7.03
N GLY A 18 16.53 -21.36 6.01
CA GLY A 18 15.64 -20.96 4.91
C GLY A 18 14.19 -20.71 5.36
N ALA A 19 13.65 -21.54 6.25
CA ALA A 19 12.31 -21.37 6.81
C ALA A 19 12.20 -20.11 7.70
N LEU A 20 13.24 -19.82 8.50
CA LEU A 20 13.29 -18.61 9.32
C LEU A 20 13.46 -17.33 8.49
N ALA A 21 14.22 -17.38 7.39
CA ALA A 21 14.36 -16.24 6.48
C ALA A 21 13.03 -15.90 5.77
N GLY A 22 12.22 -16.90 5.41
CA GLY A 22 10.90 -16.70 4.79
C GLY A 22 9.90 -15.95 5.69
N LEU A 23 9.97 -16.15 7.01
CA LEU A 23 9.11 -15.45 7.98
C LEU A 23 9.49 -13.97 8.17
N ALA A 24 10.74 -13.58 7.89
CA ALA A 24 11.18 -12.20 8.04
C ALA A 24 10.67 -11.27 6.91
N PHE A 25 10.32 -11.80 5.74
CA PHE A 25 9.84 -10.99 4.60
C PHE A 25 8.33 -10.71 4.62
N ALA A 26 7.56 -11.31 5.52
CA ALA A 26 6.13 -11.03 5.67
C ALA A 26 5.82 -9.61 6.21
N GLY A 27 6.82 -8.90 6.75
CA GLY A 27 6.66 -7.55 7.32
C GLY A 27 6.66 -6.39 6.32
N LEU A 28 6.96 -6.65 5.03
CA LEU A 28 7.00 -5.60 3.99
C LEU A 28 5.66 -5.39 3.27
N ALA A 29 4.62 -6.14 3.62
CA ALA A 29 3.25 -5.79 3.27
C ALA A 29 2.73 -4.64 4.15
N ARG A 30 3.42 -3.49 4.12
CA ARG A 30 2.81 -2.20 4.48
C ARG A 30 1.87 -1.81 3.35
N ALA A 31 0.82 -2.62 3.18
CA ALA A 31 -0.27 -2.34 2.27
C ALA A 31 -0.83 -0.95 2.58
N ASP A 32 -1.19 -0.26 1.51
CA ASP A 32 -1.47 1.16 1.36
C ASP A 32 -2.47 1.74 2.38
N ASN A 33 -2.03 1.96 3.63
CA ASN A 33 -2.83 2.62 4.66
C ASN A 33 -3.36 3.96 4.13
N PHE A 34 -2.52 4.71 3.42
CA PHE A 34 -2.91 5.95 2.75
C PHE A 34 -4.07 5.76 1.77
N GLN A 35 -4.00 4.76 0.88
CA GLN A 35 -5.04 4.51 -0.12
C GLN A 35 -6.37 4.16 0.55
N SER A 36 -6.36 3.34 1.60
CA SER A 36 -7.58 3.00 2.34
C SER A 36 -8.20 4.21 3.07
N ILE A 37 -7.38 5.08 3.65
CA ILE A 37 -7.80 6.33 4.31
C ILE A 37 -8.39 7.29 3.28
N PHE A 38 -7.72 7.47 2.15
CA PHE A 38 -8.17 8.35 1.07
C PHE A 38 -9.47 7.86 0.43
N GLN A 39 -9.61 6.55 0.22
CA GLN A 39 -10.87 5.96 -0.26
C GLN A 39 -11.99 6.15 0.75
N ASN A 40 -11.75 5.97 2.04
CA ASN A 40 -12.75 6.26 3.08
C ASN A 40 -13.19 7.73 3.07
N TYR A 41 -12.25 8.67 2.88
CA TYR A 41 -12.54 10.09 2.74
C TYR A 41 -13.43 10.39 1.51
N ILE A 42 -13.12 9.82 0.35
CA ILE A 42 -13.93 9.98 -0.87
C ILE A 42 -15.33 9.38 -0.64
N HIS A 43 -15.40 8.17 -0.09
CA HIS A 43 -16.68 7.48 0.15
C HIS A 43 -17.57 8.19 1.17
N ASN A 44 -16.97 8.84 2.17
CA ASN A 44 -17.68 9.60 3.19
C ASN A 44 -17.76 11.10 2.87
N GLN A 45 -17.76 11.44 1.58
CA GLN A 45 -18.04 12.80 1.08
C GLN A 45 -17.12 13.87 1.70
N GLY A 46 -15.84 13.55 1.91
CA GLY A 46 -14.86 14.47 2.48
C GLY A 46 -14.73 14.40 4.00
N THR A 47 -15.26 13.36 4.65
CA THR A 47 -15.07 13.13 6.09
C THR A 47 -14.34 11.81 6.33
N LEU A 48 -13.52 11.74 7.39
CA LEU A 48 -12.86 10.50 7.78
C LEU A 48 -13.61 9.86 8.94
N THR A 49 -13.87 8.56 8.86
CA THR A 49 -14.42 7.83 10.01
C THR A 49 -13.32 7.72 11.07
N PRO A 50 -13.43 8.38 12.23
CA PRO A 50 -12.32 8.51 13.17
C PRO A 50 -11.83 7.17 13.70
N CYS A 51 -12.71 6.16 13.72
CA CYS A 51 -12.47 4.90 14.40
C CYS A 51 -12.17 3.75 13.45
N ALA A 52 -12.19 4.01 12.14
CA ALA A 52 -11.83 3.02 11.13
C ALA A 52 -10.31 2.83 11.02
N PHE A 53 -9.51 3.80 11.48
CA PHE A 53 -8.06 3.82 11.33
C PHE A 53 -7.36 4.03 12.66
N SER A 54 -6.19 3.41 12.85
CA SER A 54 -5.39 3.63 14.05
C SER A 54 -4.72 5.02 14.03
N PRO A 55 -4.40 5.61 15.20
CA PRO A 55 -3.72 6.90 15.25
C PRO A 55 -2.34 6.88 14.58
N ALA A 56 -1.65 5.73 14.62
CA ALA A 56 -0.39 5.54 13.92
C ALA A 56 -0.56 5.58 12.39
N ALA A 57 -1.62 4.96 11.86
CA ALA A 57 -1.91 4.96 10.43
C ALA A 57 -2.26 6.37 9.92
N LEU A 58 -3.06 7.14 10.67
CA LEU A 58 -3.40 8.53 10.32
C LEU A 58 -2.16 9.44 10.32
N LYS A 59 -1.27 9.32 11.32
CA LYS A 59 0.01 10.06 11.36
C LYS A 59 0.93 9.69 10.20
N GLN A 60 1.02 8.40 9.88
CA GLN A 60 1.81 7.94 8.74
C GLN A 60 1.24 8.47 7.43
N ALA A 61 -0.09 8.39 7.23
CA ALA A 61 -0.75 8.90 6.03
C ALA A 61 -0.51 10.41 5.87
N ARG A 62 -0.59 11.18 6.95
CA ARG A 62 -0.28 12.62 6.94
C ARG A 62 1.14 12.91 6.42
N GLY A 63 2.12 12.09 6.81
CA GLY A 63 3.51 12.22 6.35
C GLY A 63 3.77 11.74 4.92
N GLN A 64 2.84 10.97 4.33
CA GLN A 64 2.96 10.44 2.96
C GLN A 64 2.25 11.31 1.92
N ILE A 65 1.52 12.37 2.32
CA ILE A 65 0.80 13.25 1.40
C ILE A 65 1.80 14.04 0.54
N PRO A 66 1.87 13.81 -0.79
CA PRO A 66 2.74 14.57 -1.67
C PRO A 66 2.27 16.04 -1.72
N ASN A 67 3.21 16.96 -1.97
CA ASN A 67 2.95 18.41 -2.00
C ASN A 67 1.77 18.77 -2.93
N ASP A 68 1.67 18.08 -4.07
CA ASP A 68 0.60 18.24 -5.05
C ASP A 68 -0.81 18.06 -4.43
N LEU A 69 -1.01 17.01 -3.63
CA LEU A 69 -2.30 16.76 -2.98
C LEU A 69 -2.66 17.83 -1.94
N GLN A 70 -1.67 18.51 -1.35
CA GLN A 70 -1.92 19.60 -0.40
C GLN A 70 -2.52 20.82 -1.10
N GLN A 71 -2.22 21.02 -2.39
CA GLN A 71 -2.81 22.09 -3.19
C GLN A 71 -4.24 21.75 -3.62
N TYR A 72 -4.52 20.48 -3.91
CA TYR A 72 -5.82 20.06 -4.44
C TYR A 72 -6.83 19.62 -3.37
N ALA A 73 -6.38 19.22 -2.18
CA ALA A 73 -7.25 18.70 -1.12
C ALA A 73 -6.81 19.16 0.29
N PRO A 74 -6.81 20.48 0.57
CA PRO A 74 -6.49 20.99 1.92
C PRO A 74 -7.45 20.41 2.99
N ASP A 75 -8.69 20.12 2.60
CA ASP A 75 -9.72 19.54 3.49
C ASP A 75 -9.37 18.11 3.94
N PHE A 76 -8.58 17.36 3.17
CA PHE A 76 -8.16 16.01 3.56
C PHE A 76 -7.25 16.04 4.80
N LEU A 77 -6.35 17.02 4.88
CA LEU A 77 -5.51 17.22 6.06
C LEU A 77 -6.35 17.61 7.28
N ALA A 78 -7.30 18.52 7.11
CA ALA A 78 -8.23 18.90 8.16
C ALA A 78 -9.06 17.70 8.66
N ALA A 79 -9.48 16.82 7.75
CA ALA A 79 -10.20 15.60 8.09
C ALA A 79 -9.32 14.61 8.89
N ILE A 80 -8.04 14.45 8.54
CA ILE A 80 -7.10 13.60 9.29
C ILE A 80 -6.91 14.14 10.71
N ASP A 81 -6.72 15.45 10.85
CA ASP A 81 -6.52 16.10 12.14
C ASP A 81 -7.80 16.05 12.99
N ALA A 82 -8.97 16.22 12.38
CA ALA A 82 -10.26 16.04 13.05
C ALA A 82 -10.48 14.60 13.55
N ALA A 83 -10.09 13.60 12.74
CA ALA A 83 -10.15 12.19 13.12
C ALA A 83 -9.21 11.88 14.30
N LEU A 84 -7.98 12.38 14.27
CA LEU A 84 -7.03 12.24 15.39
C LEU A 84 -7.54 12.92 16.67
N ALA A 85 -8.14 14.11 16.55
CA ALA A 85 -8.73 14.82 17.68
C ALA A 85 -9.93 14.06 18.27
N ALA A 86 -10.80 13.48 17.43
CA ALA A 86 -11.91 12.64 17.89
C ALA A 86 -11.42 11.37 18.60
N GLN A 87 -10.36 10.72 18.11
CA GLN A 87 -9.74 9.61 18.82
C GLN A 87 -9.18 10.03 20.19
N ALA A 88 -8.52 11.19 20.26
CA ALA A 88 -7.97 11.72 21.51
C ALA A 88 -9.04 12.04 22.55
N ARG A 89 -10.25 12.44 22.12
CA ARG A 89 -11.42 12.61 23.00
C ARG A 89 -12.05 11.29 23.46
N GLY A 90 -11.59 10.16 22.93
CA GLY A 90 -12.15 8.85 23.23
C GLY A 90 -13.46 8.54 22.51
N ASP A 91 -13.82 9.32 21.47
CA ASP A 91 -15.06 9.18 20.71
C ASP A 91 -15.17 7.77 20.05
N CYS A 92 -14.05 7.08 19.88
CA CYS A 92 -14.00 5.74 19.28
C CYS A 92 -14.33 4.57 20.19
N SER A 93 -14.41 4.79 21.50
CA SER A 93 -14.78 3.75 22.44
C SER A 93 -16.30 3.54 22.53
N ARG A 94 -17.11 4.54 22.13
CA ARG A 94 -18.58 4.49 22.22
C ARG A 94 -19.27 3.85 21.02
N THR A 95 -18.58 3.72 19.88
CA THR A 95 -19.19 3.33 18.59
C THR A 95 -19.04 1.85 18.25
N SER A 96 -18.37 1.04 19.11
CA SER A 96 -18.30 -0.43 18.91
C SER A 96 -19.62 -1.13 19.28
N GLY A 97 -20.52 -0.45 20.01
CA GLY A 97 -21.90 -0.89 20.16
C GLY A 97 -22.74 -0.28 19.05
N HIS A 98 -23.48 -1.12 18.30
CA HIS A 98 -24.55 -0.68 17.40
C HIS A 98 -25.64 0.07 18.19
N GLY A 99 -25.37 1.33 18.53
CA GLY A 99 -26.28 2.26 19.17
C GLY A 99 -26.89 3.17 18.12
N ALA A 100 -28.21 3.21 18.12
CA ALA A 100 -29.12 3.89 17.19
C ALA A 100 -28.67 5.28 16.69
N PRO A 101 -29.12 5.70 15.48
CA PRO A 101 -28.88 7.04 14.97
C PRO A 101 -29.55 8.07 15.87
N ALA A 102 -28.74 8.88 16.56
CA ALA A 102 -29.23 9.99 17.35
C ALA A 102 -28.61 11.30 16.86
N SER A 103 -29.52 12.14 16.37
CA SER A 103 -29.52 13.60 16.43
C SER A 103 -28.56 14.36 15.52
N THR A 104 -29.17 14.80 14.42
CA THR A 104 -28.88 16.01 13.63
C THR A 104 -28.13 17.11 14.41
N PRO A 105 -26.99 17.62 13.91
CA PRO A 105 -26.37 18.81 14.46
C PRO A 105 -27.21 20.05 14.11
N PRO A 106 -27.25 21.08 14.99
CA PRO A 106 -27.91 22.34 14.68
C PRO A 106 -27.19 23.05 13.55
N ALA A 107 -27.94 23.40 12.51
CA ALA A 107 -27.54 24.40 11.54
C ALA A 107 -27.40 25.76 12.24
N GLY A 108 -26.23 26.40 12.14
CA GLY A 108 -26.09 27.79 12.54
C GLY A 108 -24.65 28.20 12.84
N GLY A 109 -24.09 29.05 11.98
CA GLY A 109 -22.91 29.84 12.32
C GLY A 109 -21.93 30.10 11.19
N SER A 110 -22.35 30.82 10.14
CA SER A 110 -21.40 31.55 9.30
C SER A 110 -20.72 32.62 10.15
N SER A 111 -19.53 32.32 10.69
CA SER A 111 -18.67 33.33 11.29
C SER A 111 -17.82 33.96 10.20
N THR A 112 -18.13 35.21 9.93
CA THR A 112 -17.35 36.15 9.12
C THR A 112 -15.94 36.30 9.72
N PRO A 113 -14.84 36.10 8.97
CA PRO A 113 -13.51 36.43 9.48
C PRO A 113 -13.33 37.95 9.51
N ALA A 114 -12.95 38.45 10.67
CA ALA A 114 -12.55 39.83 10.92
C ALA A 114 -11.26 40.17 10.15
N ALA A 115 -11.25 41.38 9.59
CA ALA A 115 -10.09 42.00 8.98
C ALA A 115 -9.07 42.48 10.03
N GLY A 116 -7.77 42.34 9.69
CA GLY A 116 -6.61 42.90 10.40
C GLY A 116 -5.55 41.81 10.65
N SER A 117 -4.25 41.94 10.34
CA SER A 117 -3.38 43.06 9.95
C SER A 117 -2.11 42.48 9.25
N PRO A 118 -1.23 43.28 8.62
CA PRO A 118 -0.26 42.82 7.61
C PRO A 118 1.13 42.48 8.19
N SER A 119 1.83 41.48 7.62
CA SER A 119 3.30 41.46 7.63
C SER A 119 3.94 40.42 6.70
N ALA A 120 5.05 40.85 6.09
CA ALA A 120 6.05 40.15 5.28
C ALA A 120 5.67 39.79 3.82
N ALA A 121 5.75 40.83 2.97
CA ALA A 121 5.81 40.73 1.52
C ALA A 121 6.93 39.79 1.04
N HIS A 122 6.55 38.73 0.32
CA HIS A 122 7.43 38.07 -0.64
C HIS A 122 7.02 38.58 -2.01
N SER A 123 7.87 39.41 -2.63
CA SER A 123 7.66 39.95 -3.98
C SER A 123 7.85 38.84 -5.02
N SER A 124 6.79 38.06 -5.26
CA SER A 124 6.63 37.33 -6.51
C SER A 124 5.89 38.23 -7.51
N LYS A 125 6.62 38.64 -8.56
CA LYS A 125 6.13 39.41 -9.71
C LYS A 125 4.78 38.85 -10.20
N PRO A 126 3.68 39.63 -10.20
CA PRO A 126 2.38 39.16 -10.66
C PRO A 126 2.44 38.77 -12.14
N ALA A 127 2.06 37.54 -12.45
CA ALA A 127 1.71 37.15 -13.81
C ALA A 127 0.41 37.88 -14.21
N PRO A 128 0.25 38.32 -15.48
CA PRO A 128 -0.97 38.97 -15.93
C PRO A 128 -2.17 38.03 -15.74
N ALA A 129 -3.09 38.42 -14.86
CA ALA A 129 -4.33 37.69 -14.65
C ALA A 129 -5.19 37.79 -15.92
N THR A 130 -5.42 36.65 -16.57
CA THR A 130 -6.46 36.52 -17.60
C THR A 130 -7.82 36.69 -16.93
N PRO A 131 -8.71 37.57 -17.44
CA PRO A 131 -10.04 37.75 -16.88
C PRO A 131 -10.83 36.44 -16.88
N ALA A 132 -11.31 36.01 -15.70
CA ALA A 132 -12.23 34.88 -15.59
C ALA A 132 -13.57 35.25 -16.26
N PRO A 133 -14.17 34.36 -17.07
CA PRO A 133 -15.48 34.61 -17.66
C PRO A 133 -16.57 34.71 -16.58
N PRO A 134 -17.58 35.57 -16.76
CA PRO A 134 -18.67 35.71 -15.80
C PRO A 134 -19.45 34.40 -15.67
N LEU A 135 -19.51 33.87 -14.45
CA LEU A 135 -20.34 32.73 -14.07
C LEU A 135 -21.81 33.10 -14.27
N GLY A 136 -22.49 32.38 -15.18
CA GLY A 136 -23.89 32.57 -15.47
C GLY A 136 -24.81 32.22 -14.29
N PRO A 137 -25.92 32.96 -14.10
CA PRO A 137 -26.91 32.68 -13.06
C PRO A 137 -27.81 31.50 -13.48
N GLY A 138 -27.40 30.26 -13.17
CA GLY A 138 -28.12 29.09 -13.72
C GLY A 138 -28.25 27.82 -12.89
N LEU A 139 -27.70 27.72 -11.67
CA LEU A 139 -27.63 26.41 -10.98
C LEU A 139 -28.16 26.36 -9.54
N ARG A 140 -28.97 27.34 -9.10
CA ARG A 140 -29.50 27.34 -7.73
C ARG A 140 -30.84 26.62 -7.51
N ASN A 141 -31.54 26.19 -8.55
CA ASN A 141 -32.93 25.69 -8.42
C ASN A 141 -33.08 24.16 -8.57
N GLY A 142 -32.00 23.39 -8.44
CA GLY A 142 -32.03 21.93 -8.70
C GLY A 142 -32.07 21.02 -7.46
N ILE A 143 -31.90 21.56 -6.24
CA ILE A 143 -31.56 20.73 -5.06
C ILE A 143 -32.80 20.17 -4.33
N ASP A 144 -34.00 20.69 -4.58
CA ASP A 144 -35.22 20.28 -3.87
C ASP A 144 -36.00 19.11 -4.51
N LYS A 145 -35.52 18.55 -5.64
CA LYS A 145 -36.08 17.30 -6.18
C LYS A 145 -35.37 16.11 -5.54
N GLY A 146 -36.09 15.49 -4.61
CA GLY A 146 -35.70 14.30 -3.83
C GLY A 146 -34.66 13.43 -4.51
N ILE A 147 -33.47 13.42 -3.91
CA ILE A 147 -32.38 12.53 -4.29
C ILE A 147 -32.94 11.10 -4.11
N PRO A 148 -33.00 10.29 -5.18
CA PRO A 148 -33.43 8.90 -5.05
C PRO A 148 -32.52 8.20 -4.04
N PRO A 149 -33.05 7.32 -3.16
CA PRO A 149 -32.23 6.62 -2.17
C PRO A 149 -31.08 5.94 -2.90
N VAL A 150 -29.86 6.36 -2.58
CA VAL A 150 -28.65 5.80 -3.16
C VAL A 150 -28.69 4.30 -2.87
N PRO A 151 -28.66 3.44 -3.89
CA PRO A 151 -28.77 2.01 -3.69
C PRO A 151 -27.66 1.56 -2.74
N ALA A 152 -28.06 0.99 -1.60
CA ALA A 152 -27.14 0.43 -0.62
C ALA A 152 -26.16 -0.48 -1.35
N HIS A 153 -24.90 -0.09 -1.40
CA HIS A 153 -23.89 -0.90 -2.07
C HIS A 153 -23.74 -2.19 -1.26
N PRO A 154 -23.97 -3.37 -1.87
CA PRO A 154 -23.84 -4.63 -1.15
C PRO A 154 -22.43 -4.68 -0.56
N ALA A 155 -22.34 -5.08 0.71
CA ALA A 155 -21.08 -5.28 1.40
C ALA A 155 -20.16 -6.09 0.49
N ARG A 156 -19.10 -5.44 -0.04
CA ARG A 156 -18.10 -6.13 -0.85
C ARG A 156 -17.49 -7.18 0.04
N SER A 157 -17.82 -8.44 -0.23
CA SER A 157 -17.06 -9.58 0.28
C SER A 157 -15.60 -9.28 -0.02
N THR A 158 -14.79 -9.32 1.03
CA THR A 158 -13.36 -9.04 0.98
C THR A 158 -12.72 -10.16 0.17
N SER A 159 -12.84 -10.07 -1.16
CA SER A 159 -12.22 -11.00 -2.07
C SER A 159 -10.73 -10.86 -1.85
N THR A 160 -10.11 -11.94 -1.39
CA THR A 160 -8.67 -12.04 -1.28
C THR A 160 -8.12 -11.59 -2.63
N PRO A 161 -7.36 -10.48 -2.70
CA PRO A 161 -6.96 -9.92 -3.97
C PRO A 161 -6.28 -11.02 -4.77
N ALA A 162 -6.68 -11.23 -6.02
CA ALA A 162 -6.26 -12.38 -6.82
C ALA A 162 -4.73 -12.55 -6.86
N ALA A 163 -3.99 -11.44 -6.74
CA ALA A 163 -2.55 -11.42 -6.58
C ALA A 163 -2.04 -12.24 -5.38
N LEU A 164 -2.71 -12.16 -4.22
CA LEU A 164 -2.35 -12.96 -3.03
C LEU A 164 -2.61 -14.44 -3.25
N LEU A 165 -3.68 -14.81 -3.96
CA LEU A 165 -3.95 -16.21 -4.30
C LEU A 165 -2.90 -16.75 -5.29
N LEU A 166 -2.52 -15.96 -6.31
CA LEU A 166 -1.46 -16.31 -7.25
C LEU A 166 -0.11 -16.47 -6.55
N LEU A 167 0.27 -15.53 -5.68
CA LEU A 167 1.51 -15.61 -4.91
C LEU A 167 1.51 -16.81 -3.95
N GLY A 168 0.40 -17.05 -3.25
CA GLY A 168 0.24 -18.20 -2.37
C GLY A 168 0.36 -19.52 -3.14
N GLY A 169 -0.28 -19.61 -4.31
CA GLY A 169 -0.17 -20.76 -5.21
C GLY A 169 1.26 -21.00 -5.70
N LEU A 170 1.95 -19.95 -6.15
CA LEU A 170 3.34 -20.04 -6.60
C LEU A 170 4.28 -20.50 -5.47
N ALA A 171 4.13 -19.92 -4.27
CA ALA A 171 4.92 -20.32 -3.10
C ALA A 171 4.69 -21.80 -2.74
N ALA A 172 3.45 -22.28 -2.80
CA ALA A 172 3.12 -23.68 -2.58
C ALA A 172 3.78 -24.61 -3.63
N VAL A 173 3.73 -24.23 -4.91
CA VAL A 173 4.40 -25.00 -5.99
C VAL A 173 5.90 -25.08 -5.77
N LEU A 174 6.56 -23.95 -5.44
CA LEU A 174 8.00 -23.94 -5.17
C LEU A 174 8.36 -24.79 -3.94
N ALA A 175 7.55 -24.75 -2.89
CA ALA A 175 7.74 -25.59 -1.70
C ALA A 175 7.64 -27.08 -2.04
N LEU A 176 6.66 -27.48 -2.87
CA LEU A 176 6.50 -28.85 -3.34
C LEU A 176 7.68 -29.30 -4.20
N LEU A 177 8.18 -28.44 -5.10
CA LEU A 177 9.36 -28.74 -5.92
C LEU A 177 10.62 -28.91 -5.04
N GLY A 178 10.82 -28.04 -4.06
CA GLY A 178 11.93 -28.15 -3.10
C GLY A 178 11.85 -29.42 -2.26
N LEU A 179 10.66 -29.80 -1.81
CA LEU A 179 10.43 -31.04 -1.07
C LEU A 179 10.69 -32.27 -1.94
N GLY A 180 10.20 -32.26 -3.19
CA GLY A 180 10.46 -33.31 -4.17
C GLY A 180 11.95 -33.48 -4.43
N TRP A 181 12.68 -32.37 -4.60
CA TRP A 181 14.13 -32.39 -4.78
C TRP A 181 14.88 -32.98 -3.58
N LEU A 182 14.47 -32.63 -2.35
CA LEU A 182 15.05 -33.20 -1.12
C LEU A 182 14.80 -34.71 -1.01
N LEU A 183 13.59 -35.17 -1.33
CA LEU A 183 13.26 -36.59 -1.34
C LEU A 183 14.06 -37.34 -2.41
N PHE A 184 14.17 -36.77 -3.61
CA PHE A 184 14.97 -37.30 -4.70
C PHE A 184 16.45 -37.47 -4.32
N GLY A 185 17.00 -36.49 -3.60
CA GLY A 185 18.35 -36.56 -3.03
C GLY A 185 18.50 -37.66 -1.98
N ARG A 186 17.47 -37.88 -1.14
CA ARG A 186 17.46 -38.96 -0.13
C ARG A 186 17.34 -40.36 -0.71
N LEU A 187 16.62 -40.51 -1.82
CA LEU A 187 16.43 -41.78 -2.52
C LEU A 187 17.68 -42.23 -3.30
N GLY A 188 18.77 -41.44 -3.26
CA GLY A 188 20.04 -41.81 -3.88
C GLY A 188 20.04 -41.71 -5.41
N TRP A 189 18.96 -41.22 -6.02
CA TRP A 189 18.82 -41.06 -7.46
C TRP A 189 19.67 -39.92 -8.04
N GLY A 190 20.25 -39.04 -7.21
CA GLY A 190 20.90 -37.81 -7.68
C GLY A 190 22.37 -37.89 -8.07
N SER A 191 23.17 -38.86 -7.62
CA SER A 191 24.64 -38.66 -7.63
C SER A 191 25.34 -39.01 -8.94
N ARG A 192 24.80 -39.91 -9.77
CA ARG A 192 25.56 -40.49 -10.91
C ARG A 192 25.27 -39.80 -12.25
N TRP A 193 24.03 -39.43 -12.49
CA TRP A 193 23.59 -38.77 -13.73
C TRP A 193 23.68 -37.24 -13.68
N LEU A 194 23.71 -36.62 -12.50
CA LEU A 194 23.77 -35.15 -12.38
C LEU A 194 25.17 -34.56 -12.56
N THR A 195 26.23 -35.35 -12.53
CA THR A 195 27.60 -34.84 -12.72
C THR A 195 27.78 -34.13 -14.07
N PRO A 196 27.42 -34.74 -15.23
CA PRO A 196 27.49 -34.04 -16.52
C PRO A 196 26.54 -32.83 -16.59
N VAL A 197 25.33 -32.94 -16.01
CA VAL A 197 24.36 -31.85 -16.00
C VAL A 197 24.86 -30.64 -15.20
N ARG A 198 25.50 -30.89 -14.05
CA ARG A 198 26.10 -29.82 -13.23
C ARG A 198 27.22 -29.10 -13.98
N HIS A 199 28.05 -29.85 -14.71
CA HIS A 199 29.11 -29.26 -15.52
C HIS A 199 28.51 -28.39 -16.63
N ALA A 200 27.54 -28.92 -17.39
CA ALA A 200 26.85 -28.18 -18.45
C ALA A 200 26.14 -26.92 -17.92
N TRP A 201 25.48 -27.00 -16.77
CA TRP A 201 24.83 -25.85 -16.15
C TRP A 201 25.86 -24.81 -15.69
N SER A 202 26.97 -25.23 -15.08
CA SER A 202 28.02 -24.30 -14.65
C SER A 202 28.64 -23.55 -15.84
N GLU A 203 28.86 -24.23 -16.96
CA GLU A 203 29.37 -23.60 -18.18
C GLU A 203 28.33 -22.67 -18.82
N ALA A 204 27.05 -23.08 -18.88
CA ALA A 204 25.97 -22.25 -19.38
C ALA A 204 25.78 -20.99 -18.51
N GLY A 205 25.85 -21.13 -17.19
CA GLY A 205 25.77 -20.00 -16.24
C GLY A 205 26.95 -19.04 -16.39
N PHE A 206 28.16 -19.56 -16.57
CA PHE A 206 29.34 -18.75 -16.86
C PHE A 206 29.14 -17.94 -18.17
N ARG A 207 28.70 -18.59 -19.25
CA ARG A 207 28.43 -17.92 -20.54
C ARG A 207 27.32 -16.88 -20.44
N ALA A 208 26.23 -17.19 -19.74
CA ALA A 208 25.12 -16.26 -19.52
C ALA A 208 25.56 -15.02 -18.71
N SER A 209 26.40 -15.21 -17.68
CA SER A 209 26.89 -14.10 -16.85
C SER A 209 27.73 -13.09 -17.65
N GLY A 210 28.52 -13.56 -18.63
CA GLY A 210 29.23 -12.69 -19.56
C GLY A 210 28.28 -11.83 -20.39
N ALA A 211 27.26 -12.43 -20.99
CA ALA A 211 26.26 -11.70 -21.78
C ALA A 211 25.50 -10.63 -20.97
N PHE A 212 25.21 -10.91 -19.69
CA PHE A 212 24.59 -9.91 -18.81
C PHE A 212 25.55 -8.77 -18.43
N ALA A 213 26.84 -9.04 -18.29
CA ALA A 213 27.85 -8.01 -18.06
C ALA A 213 27.97 -7.08 -19.27
N ASP A 214 28.03 -7.65 -20.49
CA ASP A 214 28.05 -6.90 -21.74
C ASP A 214 26.78 -6.05 -21.92
N PHE A 215 25.61 -6.62 -21.60
CA PHE A 215 24.35 -5.89 -21.60
C PHE A 215 24.35 -4.74 -20.59
N GLY A 216 24.82 -4.99 -19.37
CA GLY A 216 24.93 -3.95 -18.35
C GLY A 216 25.85 -2.80 -18.77
N ASP A 217 26.95 -3.11 -19.47
CA ASP A 217 27.86 -2.11 -20.01
C ASP A 217 27.22 -1.32 -21.16
N TRP A 218 26.48 -1.99 -22.07
CA TRP A 218 25.69 -1.32 -23.11
C TRP A 218 24.63 -0.36 -22.54
N VAL A 219 23.90 -0.77 -21.50
CA VAL A 219 22.92 0.08 -20.80
C VAL A 219 23.62 1.31 -20.19
N ARG A 220 24.81 1.11 -19.61
CA ARG A 220 25.59 2.20 -19.01
C ARG A 220 26.15 3.18 -20.03
N LEU A 221 26.56 2.69 -21.20
CA LEU A 221 27.06 3.49 -22.32
C LEU A 221 25.95 4.21 -23.10
N GLY A 222 24.68 4.02 -22.71
CA GLY A 222 23.55 4.78 -23.21
C GLY A 222 23.12 4.41 -24.61
N GLY A 223 23.16 3.10 -24.94
CA GLY A 223 22.60 2.47 -26.15
C GLY A 223 22.27 3.42 -27.30
N ARG A 224 23.26 3.72 -28.15
CA ARG A 224 23.07 4.50 -29.38
C ARG A 224 22.67 3.62 -30.55
#